data_AF-A0A8T5RBR6-F1
#
_entry.id   AF-A0A8T5RBR6-F1
#
_cell.length_a   1.000
_cell.length_b   1.000
_cell.length_c   1.000
_cell.angle_alpha   90.00
_cell.angle_beta   90.00
_cell.angle_gamma   90.00
#
_symmetry.space_group_name_H-M   'P 1'
#
loop_
_entity.id
_entity.type
_entity.pdbx_description
1 polymer ?
#
loop_
_entity_poly.entity_id
_entity_poly.type
_entity_poly.pdbx_seq_one_letter_code
_entity_poly.pdbx_strand_id
1 'polypeptide(L)'
;MIGQKNSYFWQIVEEFNNLMKSAIQGPNCTDPSICKGECCSIKIDVPKVLAEEYIKRGYAEKSDFIRSNIFSFQLRFDADTGKCFLFNEVLNGCLVHNSGIKPPQCWIYPTDFSNPSKNEISCKKISGWDIIDYPKAKKAENLLKQYVFLCQVEAKKESKGISKRLGNLVNDVSSKKIEFLYKELRRIAPKNLGGFKDQWDHLDLLSAEGLSLQMKKFCVKYNSKCHFLVDDFINCNEICNEIACKLIDFLQLNLDTYIKMEGPDVEGHYPLYKLLNYKILYS
;
A
#
# COMPACT_ATOMS: atom_id res chain seq x y z
N MET A 1 13.38 -21.86 -9.65
CA MET A 1 13.39 -22.45 -8.29
C MET A 1 12.97 -21.39 -7.28
N ILE A 2 11.75 -21.51 -6.77
CA ILE A 2 11.25 -20.74 -5.64
C ILE A 2 12.00 -21.26 -4.41
N GLY A 3 12.65 -20.38 -3.64
CA GLY A 3 13.38 -20.79 -2.43
C GLY A 3 12.44 -21.49 -1.44
N GLN A 4 12.96 -22.40 -0.63
CA GLN A 4 12.17 -23.22 0.33
C GLN A 4 11.27 -22.42 1.29
N LYS A 5 11.47 -21.10 1.42
CA LYS A 5 10.63 -20.21 2.21
C LYS A 5 9.33 -19.89 1.44
N ASN A 6 8.18 -20.13 2.08
CA ASN A 6 6.84 -19.89 1.54
C ASN A 6 6.40 -20.85 0.41
N SER A 7 6.93 -22.08 0.36
CA SER A 7 6.54 -23.09 -0.65
C SER A 7 5.02 -23.31 -0.73
N TYR A 8 4.35 -23.39 0.42
CA TYR A 8 2.90 -23.57 0.50
C TYR A 8 2.12 -22.37 -0.09
N PHE A 9 2.58 -21.14 0.15
CA PHE A 9 1.97 -19.95 -0.45
C PHE A 9 2.03 -20.01 -1.98
N TRP A 10 3.19 -20.36 -2.52
CA TRP A 10 3.38 -20.42 -3.96
C TRP A 10 2.60 -21.55 -4.62
N GLN A 11 2.49 -22.72 -3.96
CA GLN A 11 1.61 -23.79 -4.40
C GLN A 11 0.16 -23.33 -4.52
N ILE A 12 -0.35 -22.58 -3.54
CA ILE A 12 -1.71 -22.01 -3.60
C ILE A 12 -1.86 -21.06 -4.79
N VAL A 13 -0.91 -20.13 -5.00
CA VAL A 13 -0.99 -19.14 -6.09
C VAL A 13 -0.93 -19.82 -7.45
N GLU A 14 -0.01 -20.76 -7.64
CA GLU A 14 0.14 -21.50 -8.90
C GLU A 14 -1.09 -22.36 -9.20
N GLU A 15 -1.59 -23.11 -8.21
CA GLU A 15 -2.77 -23.95 -8.37
C GLU A 15 -4.03 -23.10 -8.62
N PHE A 16 -4.21 -21.99 -7.90
CA PHE A 16 -5.31 -21.06 -8.14
C PHE A 16 -5.27 -20.51 -9.56
N ASN A 17 -4.12 -20.02 -10.02
CA ASN A 17 -3.95 -19.47 -11.36
C ASN A 17 -4.23 -20.50 -12.46
N ASN A 18 -3.77 -21.75 -12.26
CA ASN A 18 -4.03 -22.86 -13.19
C ASN A 18 -5.52 -23.25 -13.25
N LEU A 19 -6.18 -23.31 -12.10
CA LEU A 19 -7.61 -23.59 -12.03
C LEU A 19 -8.40 -22.48 -12.72
N MET A 20 -8.15 -21.22 -12.38
CA MET A 20 -8.87 -20.09 -12.98
C MET A 20 -8.69 -20.03 -14.49
N LYS A 21 -7.46 -20.17 -14.98
CA LYS A 21 -7.18 -20.16 -16.43
C LYS A 21 -7.98 -21.20 -17.22
N SER A 22 -8.33 -22.33 -16.61
CA SER A 22 -9.06 -23.43 -17.25
C SER A 22 -10.55 -23.50 -16.88
N ALA A 23 -10.99 -22.69 -15.91
CA ALA A 23 -12.36 -22.71 -15.39
C ALA A 23 -13.21 -21.55 -15.89
N ILE A 24 -12.59 -20.52 -16.47
CA ILE A 24 -13.28 -19.34 -16.98
C ILE A 24 -12.97 -19.14 -18.47
N GLN A 25 -13.92 -18.54 -19.18
CA GLN A 25 -13.75 -18.03 -20.53
C GLN A 25 -14.01 -16.52 -20.51
N GLY A 26 -13.31 -15.76 -21.34
CA GLY A 26 -13.42 -14.30 -21.37
C GLY A 26 -12.93 -13.67 -22.67
N PRO A 27 -13.20 -12.37 -22.87
CA PRO A 27 -12.65 -11.60 -23.98
C PRO A 27 -11.12 -11.60 -23.98
N ASN A 28 -10.52 -11.47 -25.17
CA ASN A 28 -9.07 -11.36 -25.30
C ASN A 28 -8.56 -10.03 -24.73
N CYS A 29 -8.06 -10.07 -23.50
CA CYS A 29 -7.61 -8.88 -22.79
C CYS A 29 -6.35 -8.20 -23.37
N THR A 30 -5.67 -8.78 -24.36
CA THR A 30 -4.52 -8.14 -25.03
C THR A 30 -4.88 -7.50 -26.36
N ASP A 31 -6.10 -7.68 -26.87
CA ASP A 31 -6.56 -7.04 -28.10
C ASP A 31 -7.17 -5.66 -27.78
N PRO A 32 -6.58 -4.54 -28.24
CA PRO A 32 -7.09 -3.19 -27.95
C PRO A 32 -8.45 -2.88 -28.55
N SER A 33 -8.86 -3.61 -29.58
CA SER A 33 -10.21 -3.50 -30.14
C SER A 33 -11.26 -4.19 -29.27
N ILE A 34 -10.84 -5.16 -28.46
CA ILE A 34 -11.70 -5.96 -27.58
C ILE A 34 -11.60 -5.51 -26.11
N CYS A 35 -10.43 -5.06 -25.64
CA CYS A 35 -10.18 -4.76 -24.23
C CYS A 35 -9.47 -3.41 -24.10
N LYS A 36 -10.10 -2.46 -23.42
CA LYS A 36 -9.53 -1.13 -23.17
C LYS A 36 -8.66 -1.05 -21.92
N GLY A 37 -8.38 -2.18 -21.28
CA GLY A 37 -7.57 -2.25 -20.06
C GLY A 37 -8.28 -1.75 -18.79
N GLU A 38 -9.61 -1.61 -18.81
CA GLU A 38 -10.39 -1.07 -17.67
C GLU A 38 -10.45 -2.05 -16.47
N CYS A 39 -10.14 -3.34 -16.63
CA CYS A 39 -10.04 -4.30 -15.52
C CYS A 39 -8.86 -4.04 -14.56
N CYS A 40 -7.94 -3.15 -14.94
CA CYS A 40 -6.85 -2.69 -14.09
C CYS A 40 -7.26 -1.52 -13.17
N SER A 41 -8.54 -1.09 -13.19
CA SER A 41 -9.04 0.07 -12.43
C SER A 41 -9.22 -0.17 -10.92
N ILE A 42 -8.74 -1.30 -10.40
CA ILE A 42 -8.96 -1.72 -9.01
C ILE A 42 -7.66 -1.64 -8.21
N LYS A 43 -7.78 -1.11 -7.00
CA LYS A 43 -6.73 -1.15 -6.00
C LYS A 43 -6.61 -2.59 -5.49
N ILE A 44 -5.50 -3.26 -5.84
CA ILE A 44 -5.24 -4.65 -5.45
C ILE A 44 -4.24 -4.67 -4.31
N ASP A 45 -4.63 -5.29 -3.20
CA ASP A 45 -3.71 -5.62 -2.13
C ASP A 45 -2.95 -6.91 -2.44
N VAL A 46 -1.66 -6.92 -2.14
CA VAL A 46 -0.78 -8.08 -2.30
C VAL A 46 0.04 -8.32 -1.02
N PRO A 47 0.37 -9.57 -0.71
CA PRO A 47 1.34 -9.85 0.33
C PRO A 47 2.75 -9.45 -0.15
N LYS A 48 3.62 -9.15 0.80
CA LYS A 48 5.03 -8.85 0.60
C LYS A 48 5.75 -9.95 -0.13
N VAL A 49 5.47 -11.23 0.15
CA VAL A 49 6.07 -12.34 -0.61
C VAL A 49 5.81 -12.23 -2.12
N LEU A 50 4.63 -11.76 -2.53
CA LEU A 50 4.30 -11.56 -3.94
C LEU A 50 4.95 -10.30 -4.50
N ALA A 51 4.95 -9.21 -3.74
CA ALA A 51 5.62 -7.96 -4.10
C ALA A 51 7.14 -8.14 -4.28
N GLU A 52 7.80 -8.89 -3.38
CA GLU A 52 9.22 -9.23 -3.47
C GLU A 52 9.53 -10.04 -4.73
N GLU A 53 8.64 -10.96 -5.14
CA GLU A 53 8.81 -11.71 -6.37
C GLU A 53 8.62 -10.84 -7.62
N TYR A 54 7.72 -9.86 -7.59
CA TYR A 54 7.60 -8.87 -8.68
C TYR A 54 8.87 -8.04 -8.84
N ILE A 55 9.44 -7.56 -7.75
CA ILE A 55 10.71 -6.83 -7.77
C ILE A 55 11.83 -7.73 -8.30
N LYS A 56 11.94 -8.95 -7.78
CA LYS A 56 12.98 -9.92 -8.17
C LYS A 56 12.92 -10.29 -9.66
N ARG A 57 11.72 -10.34 -10.26
CA ARG A 57 11.54 -10.63 -11.69
C ARG A 57 11.58 -9.39 -12.58
N GLY A 58 11.79 -8.20 -12.01
CA GLY A 58 11.89 -6.94 -12.76
C GLY A 58 10.53 -6.39 -13.24
N TYR A 59 9.42 -6.78 -12.60
CA TYR A 59 8.09 -6.25 -12.91
C TYR A 59 7.75 -4.98 -12.12
N ALA A 60 8.50 -4.67 -11.06
CA ALA A 60 8.17 -3.60 -10.13
C ALA A 60 9.42 -3.07 -9.42
N GLU A 61 9.31 -1.86 -8.89
CA GLU A 61 10.22 -1.32 -7.87
C GLU A 61 9.50 -1.19 -6.51
N LYS A 62 10.24 -0.92 -5.44
CA LYS A 62 9.63 -0.73 -4.10
C LYS A 62 8.62 0.42 -4.07
N SER A 63 8.83 1.45 -4.89
CA SER A 63 7.97 2.62 -5.05
C SER A 63 6.61 2.31 -5.68
N ASP A 64 6.47 1.14 -6.30
CA ASP A 64 5.21 0.66 -6.87
C ASP A 64 4.27 0.00 -5.85
N PHE A 65 4.67 -0.05 -4.58
CA PHE A 65 3.89 -0.66 -3.51
C PHE A 65 3.59 0.37 -2.41
N ILE A 66 2.30 0.58 -2.17
CA ILE A 66 1.80 1.41 -1.07
C ILE A 66 1.56 0.48 0.13
N ARG A 67 1.88 0.89 1.36
CA ARG A 67 1.54 0.09 2.54
C ARG A 67 0.02 -0.09 2.64
N SER A 68 -0.42 -1.28 3.04
CA SER A 68 -1.84 -1.59 3.24
C SER A 68 -2.10 -2.18 4.63
N ASN A 69 -3.35 -2.09 5.07
CA ASN A 69 -3.86 -2.76 6.27
C ASN A 69 -4.73 -3.99 5.95
N ILE A 70 -5.04 -4.25 4.67
CA ILE A 70 -5.77 -5.43 4.22
C ILE A 70 -4.78 -6.58 4.07
N PHE A 71 -3.83 -6.45 3.14
CA PHE A 71 -2.61 -7.26 3.07
C PHE A 71 -1.38 -6.40 3.41
N SER A 72 -0.18 -6.83 3.05
CA SER A 72 1.06 -6.10 3.38
C SER A 72 1.25 -4.84 2.54
N PHE A 73 0.79 -4.85 1.29
CA PHE A 73 0.90 -3.77 0.33
C PHE A 73 -0.32 -3.68 -0.58
N GLN A 74 -0.50 -2.52 -1.20
CA GLN A 74 -1.38 -2.26 -2.32
C GLN A 74 -0.53 -1.92 -3.55
N LEU A 75 -0.91 -2.43 -4.71
CA LEU A 75 -0.28 -2.05 -5.98
C LEU A 75 -0.56 -0.57 -6.26
N ARG A 76 0.47 0.20 -6.59
CA ARG A 76 0.33 1.60 -6.97
C ARG A 76 -0.61 1.73 -8.16
N PHE A 77 -1.52 2.68 -8.02
CA PHE A 77 -2.58 2.97 -8.97
C PHE A 77 -2.42 4.42 -9.46
N ASP A 78 -2.44 4.60 -10.77
CA ASP A 78 -2.45 5.91 -11.40
C ASP A 78 -3.91 6.36 -11.58
N ALA A 79 -4.27 7.45 -10.90
CA ALA A 79 -5.64 7.96 -10.88
C ALA A 79 -6.07 8.61 -12.20
N ASP A 80 -5.12 9.12 -12.99
CA ASP A 80 -5.39 9.80 -14.25
C ASP A 80 -5.66 8.78 -15.36
N THR A 81 -4.88 7.70 -15.39
CA THR A 81 -5.03 6.63 -16.38
C THR A 81 -5.98 5.52 -15.93
N GLY A 82 -6.24 5.43 -14.63
CA GLY A 82 -7.06 4.38 -14.04
C GLY A 82 -6.40 3.00 -14.06
N LYS A 83 -5.06 2.92 -14.02
CA LYS A 83 -4.30 1.68 -14.22
C LYS A 83 -3.26 1.45 -13.12
N CYS A 84 -3.02 0.19 -12.77
CA CYS A 84 -1.89 -0.16 -11.91
C CYS A 84 -0.59 -0.29 -12.71
N PHE A 85 0.56 -0.23 -12.03
CA PHE A 85 1.89 -0.28 -12.65
C PHE A 85 2.18 -1.55 -13.47
N LEU A 86 1.40 -2.63 -13.27
CA LEU A 86 1.54 -3.88 -14.04
C LEU A 86 0.92 -3.79 -15.45
N PHE A 87 0.20 -2.71 -15.77
CA PHE A 87 -0.31 -2.49 -17.12
C PHE A 87 0.83 -2.10 -18.07
N ASN A 88 0.84 -2.71 -19.25
CA ASN A 88 1.78 -2.41 -20.33
C ASN A 88 1.02 -2.05 -21.59
N GLU A 89 1.30 -0.86 -22.13
CA GLU A 89 0.65 -0.32 -23.33
C GLU A 89 0.96 -1.13 -24.59
N VAL A 90 2.19 -1.62 -24.74
CA VAL A 90 2.63 -2.40 -25.92
C VAL A 90 1.90 -3.73 -25.99
N LEU A 91 1.68 -4.39 -24.85
CA LEU A 91 0.90 -5.62 -24.74
C LEU A 91 -0.61 -5.34 -24.69
N ASN A 92 -1.00 -4.09 -24.47
CA ASN A 92 -2.34 -3.68 -24.07
C ASN A 92 -2.91 -4.61 -22.98
N GLY A 93 -2.15 -4.83 -21.91
CA GLY A 93 -2.49 -5.87 -20.93
C GLY A 93 -1.59 -5.88 -19.71
N CYS A 94 -1.71 -6.92 -18.89
CA CYS A 94 -0.97 -7.05 -17.65
C CYS A 94 0.34 -7.83 -17.87
N LEU A 95 1.48 -7.28 -17.44
CA LEU A 95 2.81 -7.89 -17.54
C LEU A 95 2.89 -9.28 -16.89
N VAL A 96 2.11 -9.53 -15.85
CA VAL A 96 2.11 -10.80 -15.11
C VAL A 96 1.01 -11.77 -15.54
N HIS A 97 0.30 -11.50 -16.65
CA HIS A 97 -0.84 -12.34 -17.07
C HIS A 97 -0.46 -13.82 -17.25
N ASN A 98 0.70 -14.09 -17.86
CA ASN A 98 1.19 -15.44 -18.15
C ASN A 98 2.36 -15.88 -17.25
N SER A 99 2.66 -15.15 -16.18
CA SER A 99 3.86 -15.39 -15.37
C SER A 99 3.68 -16.47 -14.29
N GLY A 100 2.44 -16.95 -14.08
CA GLY A 100 2.07 -17.86 -12.99
C GLY A 100 1.93 -17.18 -11.63
N ILE A 101 2.24 -15.88 -11.53
CA ILE A 101 2.23 -15.11 -10.27
C ILE A 101 1.26 -13.93 -10.33
N LYS A 102 0.22 -14.01 -11.17
CA LYS A 102 -0.87 -13.03 -11.18
C LYS A 102 -1.58 -13.04 -9.82
N PRO A 103 -1.92 -11.88 -9.21
CA PRO A 103 -2.67 -11.86 -7.96
C PRO A 103 -4.02 -12.55 -8.14
N PRO A 104 -4.45 -13.43 -7.22
CA PRO A 104 -5.76 -14.08 -7.27
C PRO A 104 -6.94 -13.12 -7.48
N GLN A 105 -6.88 -11.91 -6.88
CA GLN A 105 -7.92 -10.89 -7.02
C GLN A 105 -8.13 -10.40 -8.45
N CYS A 106 -7.07 -10.40 -9.27
CA CYS A 106 -7.15 -10.02 -10.68
C CYS A 106 -7.86 -11.08 -11.55
N TRP A 107 -8.14 -12.27 -11.02
CA TRP A 107 -9.02 -13.26 -11.66
C TRP A 107 -10.47 -13.10 -11.20
N ILE A 108 -10.69 -12.72 -9.95
CA ILE A 108 -12.01 -12.59 -9.35
C ILE A 108 -12.77 -11.41 -9.91
N TYR A 109 -12.12 -10.25 -10.01
CA TYR A 109 -12.84 -9.02 -10.35
C TYR A 109 -13.56 -9.08 -11.71
N PRO A 110 -12.95 -9.61 -12.78
CA PRO A 110 -13.65 -9.79 -14.04
C PRO A 110 -14.72 -10.89 -14.01
N THR A 111 -14.73 -11.78 -13.01
CA THR A 111 -15.56 -13.00 -13.00
C THR A 111 -16.53 -13.08 -11.83
N ASP A 112 -16.60 -12.04 -10.98
CA ASP A 112 -17.34 -11.97 -9.72
C ASP A 112 -17.65 -13.35 -9.12
N PHE A 113 -16.61 -13.99 -8.56
CA PHE A 113 -16.57 -15.38 -8.09
C PHE A 113 -17.83 -15.87 -7.32
N SER A 114 -18.58 -14.93 -6.78
CA SER A 114 -19.84 -15.06 -6.05
C SER A 114 -21.04 -14.46 -6.81
N ASN A 115 -21.24 -14.80 -8.09
CA ASN A 115 -22.42 -14.41 -8.87
C ASN A 115 -23.45 -15.55 -8.97
N PRO A 116 -24.21 -15.86 -7.89
CA PRO A 116 -25.24 -16.89 -7.89
C PRO A 116 -26.42 -16.55 -8.81
N SER A 117 -26.53 -15.30 -9.24
CA SER A 117 -27.55 -14.75 -10.13
C SER A 117 -27.31 -14.97 -11.63
N LYS A 118 -26.12 -15.45 -12.06
CA LYS A 118 -25.72 -15.57 -13.48
C LYS A 118 -25.78 -14.26 -14.29
N ASN A 119 -25.65 -13.10 -13.64
CA ASN A 119 -25.66 -11.82 -14.35
C ASN A 119 -24.30 -11.57 -15.01
N GLU A 120 -24.26 -11.00 -16.22
CA GLU A 120 -23.03 -10.79 -16.97
C GLU A 120 -22.03 -9.90 -16.21
N ILE A 121 -20.79 -10.35 -16.02
CA ILE A 121 -19.79 -9.60 -15.26
C ILE A 121 -18.99 -8.72 -16.21
N SER A 122 -19.06 -7.42 -15.96
CA SER A 122 -18.48 -6.39 -16.81
C SER A 122 -17.02 -6.15 -16.43
N CYS A 123 -16.09 -6.45 -17.36
CA CYS A 123 -14.99 -5.52 -17.52
C CYS A 123 -15.68 -4.22 -17.97
N LYS A 124 -15.53 -3.11 -17.25
CA LYS A 124 -16.27 -1.87 -17.59
C LYS A 124 -16.18 -1.66 -19.12
N LYS A 125 -17.36 -1.74 -19.77
CA LYS A 125 -17.65 -1.75 -21.23
C LYS A 125 -17.57 -3.03 -22.07
N ILE A 126 -16.93 -4.14 -21.68
CA ILE A 126 -16.95 -5.40 -22.44
C ILE A 126 -17.49 -6.53 -21.56
N SER A 127 -18.55 -7.15 -22.06
CA SER A 127 -19.24 -8.24 -21.41
C SER A 127 -18.57 -9.60 -21.75
N GLY A 128 -18.93 -10.68 -21.05
CA GLY A 128 -18.57 -12.04 -21.48
C GLY A 128 -17.44 -12.76 -20.73
N TRP A 129 -17.28 -12.57 -19.42
CA TRP A 129 -16.55 -13.54 -18.59
C TRP A 129 -17.51 -14.56 -17.97
N ASP A 130 -17.32 -15.84 -18.26
CA ASP A 130 -18.17 -16.94 -17.82
C ASP A 130 -17.38 -18.04 -17.11
N ILE A 131 -17.98 -18.65 -16.08
CA ILE A 131 -17.47 -19.88 -15.47
C ILE A 131 -17.95 -21.08 -16.31
N ILE A 132 -17.01 -21.75 -16.95
CA ILE A 132 -17.26 -22.92 -17.81
C ILE A 132 -16.99 -24.26 -17.10
N ASP A 133 -16.29 -24.23 -15.95
CA ASP A 133 -16.01 -25.41 -15.11
C ASP A 133 -16.26 -25.07 -13.63
N TYR A 134 -17.50 -25.29 -13.19
CA TYR A 134 -17.93 -24.99 -11.83
C TYR A 134 -17.17 -25.78 -10.75
N PRO A 135 -16.91 -27.10 -10.90
CA PRO A 135 -16.07 -27.84 -9.96
C PRO A 135 -14.68 -27.22 -9.76
N LYS A 136 -13.99 -26.82 -10.83
CA LYS A 136 -12.69 -26.15 -10.72
C LYS A 136 -12.80 -24.77 -10.09
N ALA A 137 -13.81 -23.98 -10.46
CA ALA A 137 -14.05 -22.67 -9.85
C ALA A 137 -14.27 -22.80 -8.34
N LYS A 138 -15.10 -23.76 -7.90
CA LYS A 138 -15.32 -24.04 -6.47
C LYS A 138 -14.03 -24.44 -5.73
N LYS A 139 -13.15 -25.21 -6.39
CA LYS A 139 -11.83 -25.54 -5.82
C LYS A 139 -10.95 -24.30 -5.68
N ALA A 140 -10.94 -23.43 -6.69
CA ALA A 140 -10.22 -22.15 -6.64
C ALA A 140 -10.77 -21.22 -5.55
N GLU A 141 -12.08 -21.25 -5.24
CA GLU A 141 -12.67 -20.50 -4.10
C GLU A 141 -12.02 -20.90 -2.76
N ASN A 142 -11.80 -22.19 -2.57
CA ASN A 142 -11.21 -22.70 -1.33
C ASN A 142 -9.72 -22.29 -1.22
N LEU A 143 -8.99 -22.31 -2.34
CA LEU A 143 -7.61 -21.81 -2.39
C LEU A 143 -7.54 -20.31 -2.15
N LEU A 144 -8.50 -19.53 -2.64
CA LEU A 144 -8.59 -18.11 -2.36
C LEU A 144 -8.73 -17.82 -0.86
N LYS A 145 -9.57 -18.58 -0.15
CA LYS A 145 -9.73 -18.43 1.32
C LYS A 145 -8.40 -18.68 2.04
N GLN A 146 -7.64 -19.69 1.61
CA GLN A 146 -6.31 -19.99 2.16
C GLN A 146 -5.30 -18.87 1.83
N TYR A 147 -5.29 -18.39 0.58
CA TYR A 147 -4.46 -17.27 0.16
C TYR A 147 -4.73 -16.01 1.00
N VAL A 148 -6.00 -15.62 1.15
CA VAL A 148 -6.42 -14.45 1.95
C VAL A 148 -5.95 -14.60 3.40
N PHE A 149 -6.14 -15.77 4.01
CA PHE A 149 -5.68 -16.05 5.36
C PHE A 149 -4.16 -15.85 5.50
N LEU A 150 -3.36 -16.42 4.59
CA LEU A 150 -1.90 -16.28 4.61
C LEU A 150 -1.48 -14.81 4.45
N CYS A 151 -2.13 -14.07 3.55
CA CYS A 151 -1.85 -12.65 3.33
C CYS A 151 -2.14 -11.81 4.58
N GLN A 152 -3.27 -12.06 5.27
CA GLN A 152 -3.61 -11.37 6.51
C GLN A 152 -2.65 -11.70 7.66
N VAL A 153 -2.19 -12.96 7.76
CA VAL A 153 -1.17 -13.36 8.74
C VAL A 153 0.15 -12.63 8.48
N GLU A 154 0.54 -12.50 7.22
CA GLU A 154 1.75 -11.75 6.84
C GLU A 154 1.60 -10.24 7.12
N ALA A 155 0.47 -9.64 6.76
CA ALA A 155 0.19 -8.22 7.02
C ALA A 155 0.30 -7.87 8.51
N LYS A 156 -0.23 -8.73 9.39
CA LYS A 156 -0.09 -8.59 10.85
C LYS A 156 1.36 -8.69 11.34
N LYS A 157 2.24 -9.40 10.63
CA LYS A 157 3.68 -9.44 10.93
C LYS A 157 4.38 -8.19 10.41
N GLU A 158 4.04 -7.72 9.22
CA GLU A 158 4.61 -6.53 8.62
C GLU A 158 4.25 -5.24 9.39
N SER A 159 3.04 -5.15 9.96
CA SER A 159 2.63 -3.99 10.76
C SER A 159 3.49 -3.81 12.02
N LYS A 160 3.88 -4.91 12.68
CA LYS A 160 4.81 -4.90 13.83
C LYS A 160 6.21 -4.39 13.48
N GLY A 161 6.54 -4.31 12.19
CA GLY A 161 7.81 -3.79 11.70
C GLY A 161 7.94 -2.27 11.76
N ILE A 162 6.89 -1.53 12.14
CA ILE A 162 6.87 -0.07 12.10
C ILE A 162 7.98 0.56 12.94
N SER A 163 8.22 0.08 14.16
CA SER A 163 9.30 0.59 15.02
C SER A 163 10.69 0.39 14.40
N LYS A 164 10.88 -0.66 13.60
CA LYS A 164 12.13 -0.88 12.84
C LYS A 164 12.23 0.04 11.63
N ARG A 165 11.12 0.43 11.01
CA ARG A 165 11.08 1.40 9.89
C ARG A 165 11.29 2.83 10.36
N LEU A 166 10.87 3.14 11.58
CA LEU A 166 11.11 4.42 12.25
C LEU A 166 12.51 4.55 12.86
N GLY A 167 13.24 3.44 13.00
CA GLY A 167 14.61 3.44 13.52
C GLY A 167 14.72 3.35 15.05
N ASN A 168 13.76 2.72 15.73
CA ASN A 168 13.76 2.64 17.20
C ASN A 168 14.81 1.67 17.78
N LEU A 169 15.51 0.89 16.95
CA LEU A 169 16.52 -0.07 17.44
C LEU A 169 17.90 0.60 17.52
N VAL A 170 18.70 0.27 18.55
CA VAL A 170 20.06 0.81 18.69
C VAL A 170 21.02 0.08 17.73
N ASN A 171 21.12 0.54 16.48
CA ASN A 171 22.09 0.07 15.47
C ASN A 171 22.24 1.07 14.31
N ASP A 172 23.30 0.91 13.51
CA ASP A 172 23.63 1.82 12.40
C ASP A 172 22.52 1.95 11.35
N VAL A 173 21.79 0.86 11.08
CA VAL A 173 20.70 0.86 10.10
C VAL A 173 19.56 1.77 10.58
N SER A 174 19.21 1.69 11.85
CA SER A 174 18.21 2.56 12.46
C SER A 174 18.65 4.03 12.46
N SER A 175 19.91 4.30 12.81
CA SER A 175 20.46 5.66 12.82
C SER A 175 20.34 6.32 11.45
N LYS A 176 20.62 5.57 10.37
CA LYS A 176 20.45 6.04 8.99
C LYS A 176 19.00 6.37 8.63
N LYS A 177 18.02 5.63 9.18
CA LYS A 177 16.59 5.90 8.95
C LYS A 177 16.13 7.18 9.66
N ILE A 178 16.59 7.38 10.89
CA ILE A 178 16.35 8.62 11.65
C ILE A 178 16.99 9.80 10.91
N GLU A 179 18.25 9.65 10.48
CA GLU A 179 18.97 10.70 9.74
C GLU A 179 18.27 11.06 8.43
N PHE A 180 17.78 10.04 7.68
CA PHE A 180 16.98 10.25 6.48
C PHE A 180 15.72 11.05 6.78
N LEU A 181 14.91 10.61 7.75
CA LEU A 181 13.66 11.29 8.10
C LEU A 181 13.91 12.72 8.60
N TYR A 182 14.98 12.92 9.37
CA TYR A 182 15.40 14.24 9.83
C TYR A 182 15.74 15.18 8.66
N LYS A 183 16.50 14.68 7.67
CA LYS A 183 16.85 15.45 6.47
C LYS A 183 15.62 15.81 5.65
N GLU A 184 14.68 14.88 5.48
CA GLU A 184 13.43 15.16 4.77
C GLU A 184 12.57 16.18 5.51
N LEU A 185 12.42 16.07 6.83
CA LEU A 185 11.71 17.07 7.64
C LEU A 185 12.30 18.48 7.49
N ARG A 186 13.62 18.60 7.37
CA ARG A 186 14.30 19.89 7.17
C ARG A 186 14.06 20.50 5.77
N ARG A 187 13.62 19.69 4.79
CA ARG A 187 13.38 20.11 3.40
C ARG A 187 11.95 20.58 3.14
N ILE A 188 11.02 20.30 4.05
CA ILE A 188 9.62 20.69 3.90
C ILE A 188 9.30 21.96 4.69
N ALA A 189 8.48 22.83 4.11
CA ALA A 189 7.88 23.93 4.84
C ALA A 189 6.88 23.39 5.88
N PRO A 190 6.85 23.89 7.13
CA PRO A 190 5.94 23.40 8.17
C PRO A 190 4.46 23.38 7.73
N LYS A 191 4.03 24.37 6.95
CA LYS A 191 2.65 24.45 6.42
C LYS A 191 2.30 23.31 5.46
N ASN A 192 3.30 22.70 4.80
CA ASN A 192 3.11 21.65 3.80
C ASN A 192 3.20 20.24 4.39
N LEU A 193 3.59 20.08 5.66
CA LEU A 193 3.68 18.77 6.31
C LEU A 193 2.30 18.35 6.84
N GLY A 194 1.66 17.39 6.18
CA GLY A 194 0.37 16.82 6.55
C GLY A 194 0.47 15.61 7.48
N GLY A 195 1.61 14.93 7.55
CA GLY A 195 1.75 13.68 8.28
C GLY A 195 3.00 12.90 7.88
N PHE A 196 2.93 11.60 8.13
CA PHE A 196 3.95 10.64 7.72
C PHE A 196 3.31 9.53 6.91
N LYS A 197 4.10 8.87 6.07
CA LYS A 197 3.67 7.74 5.24
C LYS A 197 4.56 6.55 5.47
N ASP A 198 3.97 5.40 5.78
CA ASP A 198 4.68 4.13 5.86
C ASP A 198 5.01 3.60 4.47
N GLN A 199 6.31 3.55 4.15
CA GLN A 199 6.80 3.02 2.89
C GLN A 199 7.33 1.60 3.09
N TRP A 200 7.96 1.04 2.04
CA TRP A 200 8.50 -0.33 2.05
C TRP A 200 9.35 -0.65 3.29
N ASP A 201 10.35 0.20 3.59
CA ASP A 201 11.35 -0.02 4.64
C ASP A 201 11.68 1.21 5.50
N HIS A 202 11.02 2.35 5.27
CA HIS A 202 11.23 3.62 5.97
C HIS A 202 9.90 4.39 6.11
N LEU A 203 9.92 5.49 6.87
CA LEU A 203 8.84 6.49 6.84
C LEU A 203 9.24 7.65 5.95
N ASP A 204 8.26 8.13 5.19
CA ASP A 204 8.35 9.32 4.35
C ASP A 204 7.37 10.40 4.86
N LEU A 205 7.42 11.59 4.27
CA LEU A 205 6.54 12.69 4.62
C LEU A 205 5.23 12.60 3.82
N LEU A 206 4.13 12.86 4.51
CA LEU A 206 2.82 13.06 3.86
C LEU A 206 2.62 14.56 3.65
N SER A 207 2.42 15.00 2.42
CA SER A 207 2.08 16.38 2.11
C SER A 207 0.68 16.73 2.61
N ALA A 208 0.48 17.98 3.03
CA ALA A 208 -0.82 18.49 3.43
C ALA A 208 -1.67 18.83 2.18
N GLU A 209 -2.96 18.45 2.22
CA GLU A 209 -3.98 18.98 1.31
C GLU A 209 -4.36 20.40 1.77
N GLY A 210 -3.46 21.37 1.57
CA GLY A 210 -3.60 22.75 2.02
C GLY A 210 -2.62 23.15 3.13
N LEU A 211 -3.10 23.90 4.14
CA LEU A 211 -2.25 24.41 5.23
C LEU A 211 -2.34 23.53 6.49
N SER A 212 -1.19 23.03 6.95
CA SER A 212 -1.07 22.25 8.18
C SER A 212 -1.11 23.14 9.43
N LEU A 213 -2.32 23.41 9.93
CA LEU A 213 -2.50 24.08 11.22
C LEU A 213 -1.99 23.24 12.41
N GLN A 214 -1.88 21.93 12.22
CA GLN A 214 -1.36 21.01 13.23
C GLN A 214 0.13 21.23 13.47
N MET A 215 0.90 21.51 12.42
CA MET A 215 2.30 21.92 12.58
C MET A 215 2.43 23.25 13.30
N LYS A 216 1.55 24.23 13.06
CA LYS A 216 1.55 25.48 13.82
C LYS A 216 1.36 25.19 15.32
N LYS A 217 0.36 24.37 15.68
CA LYS A 217 0.12 23.96 17.09
C LYS A 217 1.32 23.23 17.70
N PHE A 218 1.92 22.32 16.94
CA PHE A 218 3.10 21.58 17.39
C PHE A 218 4.29 22.52 17.64
N CYS A 219 4.55 23.46 16.74
CA CYS A 219 5.59 24.47 16.90
C CYS A 219 5.33 25.39 18.11
N VAL A 220 4.08 25.84 18.34
CA VAL A 220 3.74 26.63 19.55
C VAL A 220 4.09 25.88 20.83
N LYS A 221 3.82 24.56 20.87
CA LYS A 221 4.08 23.73 22.04
C LYS A 221 5.57 23.53 22.32
N TYR A 222 6.38 23.34 21.28
CA TYR A 222 7.78 22.91 21.42
C TYR A 222 8.81 23.99 21.09
N ASN A 223 8.41 25.12 20.51
CA ASN A 223 9.27 26.28 20.24
C ASN A 223 8.43 27.57 20.21
N SER A 224 7.87 27.96 21.36
CA SER A 224 6.96 29.11 21.50
C SER A 224 7.62 30.47 21.20
N LYS A 225 8.95 30.53 21.16
CA LYS A 225 9.73 31.74 20.86
C LYS A 225 10.04 31.92 19.37
N CYS A 226 9.57 31.01 18.51
CA CYS A 226 9.77 31.11 17.08
C CYS A 226 9.05 32.34 16.50
N HIS A 227 9.81 33.26 15.89
CA HIS A 227 9.28 34.51 15.34
C HIS A 227 8.20 34.28 14.28
N PHE A 228 8.30 33.22 13.48
CA PHE A 228 7.28 32.85 12.50
C PHE A 228 5.93 32.49 13.12
N LEU A 229 5.82 32.18 14.41
CA LEU A 229 4.52 31.77 15.00
C LEU A 229 3.57 32.94 15.25
N VAL A 230 4.13 34.09 15.62
CA VAL A 230 3.38 35.29 15.98
C VAL A 230 2.89 35.98 14.71
N ASP A 231 3.79 36.17 13.76
CA ASP A 231 3.56 37.09 12.66
C ASP A 231 3.30 36.40 11.31
N ASP A 232 3.85 35.19 11.08
CA ASP A 232 3.92 34.68 9.70
C ASP A 232 4.26 33.18 9.54
N PHE A 233 3.41 32.29 10.09
CA PHE A 233 3.67 30.84 9.99
C PHE A 233 3.68 30.36 8.52
N ILE A 234 2.95 31.05 7.66
CA ILE A 234 2.80 30.72 6.25
C ILE A 234 4.11 30.96 5.49
N ASN A 235 4.94 31.91 5.90
CA ASN A 235 6.23 32.18 5.25
C ASN A 235 7.42 31.47 5.91
N CYS A 236 7.17 30.63 6.93
CA CYS A 236 8.18 29.70 7.40
C CYS A 236 8.43 28.62 6.33
N ASN A 237 9.65 28.58 5.80
CA ASN A 237 10.00 27.71 4.68
C ASN A 237 10.69 26.41 5.09
N GLU A 238 11.10 26.27 6.35
CA GLU A 238 11.77 25.08 6.87
C GLU A 238 11.34 24.76 8.31
N ILE A 239 11.23 23.47 8.62
CA ILE A 239 11.06 23.00 10.01
C ILE A 239 12.41 23.13 10.72
N CYS A 240 12.51 23.88 11.84
CA CYS A 240 13.77 24.01 12.57
C CYS A 240 14.26 22.70 13.22
N ASN A 241 15.56 22.61 13.53
CA ASN A 241 16.17 21.41 14.13
C ASN A 241 15.44 20.91 15.38
N GLU A 242 15.07 21.83 16.27
CA GLU A 242 14.34 21.51 17.49
C GLU A 242 13.01 20.81 17.19
N ILE A 243 12.22 21.35 16.26
CA ILE A 243 10.92 20.78 15.88
C ILE A 243 11.10 19.45 15.14
N ALA A 244 12.09 19.33 14.26
CA ALA A 244 12.38 18.08 13.56
C ALA A 244 12.72 16.95 14.55
N CYS A 245 13.61 17.21 15.52
CA CYS A 245 13.91 16.24 16.58
C CYS A 245 12.67 15.88 17.40
N LYS A 246 11.87 16.88 17.80
CA LYS A 246 10.65 16.64 18.59
C LYS A 246 9.58 15.85 17.85
N LEU A 247 9.45 16.03 16.53
CA LEU A 247 8.56 15.22 15.70
C LEU A 247 9.00 13.76 15.67
N ILE A 248 10.30 13.51 15.48
CA ILE A 248 10.86 12.14 15.48
C ILE A 248 10.65 11.49 16.85
N ASP A 249 11.03 12.16 17.94
CA ASP A 249 10.80 11.69 19.31
C ASP A 249 9.32 11.35 19.53
N PHE A 250 8.43 12.24 19.07
CA PHE A 250 6.99 12.03 19.16
C PHE A 250 6.55 10.76 18.43
N LEU A 251 7.01 10.53 17.20
CA LEU A 251 6.68 9.32 16.46
C LEU A 251 7.20 8.07 17.17
N GLN A 252 8.45 8.11 17.64
CA GLN A 252 9.12 6.96 18.26
C GLN A 252 8.39 6.48 19.51
N LEU A 253 7.83 7.43 20.26
CA LEU A 253 7.08 7.17 21.48
C LEU A 253 5.62 6.76 21.24
N ASN A 254 4.97 7.26 20.18
CA ASN A 254 3.50 7.20 20.08
C ASN A 254 2.98 6.39 18.89
N LEU A 255 3.74 6.21 17.81
CA LEU A 255 3.21 5.65 16.56
C LEU A 255 2.75 4.19 16.68
N ASP A 256 3.54 3.34 17.37
CA ASP A 256 3.18 1.93 17.58
C ASP A 256 1.90 1.80 18.42
N THR A 257 1.77 2.61 19.47
CA THR A 257 0.57 2.65 20.33
C THR A 257 -0.65 3.14 19.55
N TYR A 258 -0.48 4.21 18.75
CA TYR A 258 -1.53 4.73 17.87
C TYR A 258 -2.04 3.63 16.92
N ILE A 259 -1.15 2.92 16.22
CA ILE A 259 -1.52 1.84 15.29
C ILE A 259 -2.23 0.69 16.01
N LYS A 260 -1.83 0.35 17.25
CA LYS A 260 -2.50 -0.69 18.04
C LYS A 260 -3.93 -0.33 18.42
N MET A 261 -4.21 0.96 18.63
CA MET A 261 -5.52 1.43 19.10
C MET A 261 -6.46 1.80 17.96
N GLU A 262 -5.98 2.60 17.02
CA GLU A 262 -6.79 3.13 15.91
C GLU A 262 -6.73 2.22 14.67
N GLY A 263 -5.80 1.27 14.64
CA GLY A 263 -5.47 0.48 13.45
C GLY A 263 -4.53 1.22 12.49
N PRO A 264 -3.82 0.48 11.61
CA PRO A 264 -3.07 1.11 10.53
C PRO A 264 -4.03 1.66 9.47
N ASP A 265 -3.65 2.78 8.87
CA ASP A 265 -4.36 3.38 7.74
C ASP A 265 -4.27 2.50 6.48
N VAL A 266 -5.30 2.55 5.64
CA VAL A 266 -5.45 1.73 4.42
C VAL A 266 -4.35 1.99 3.38
N GLU A 267 -3.71 3.15 3.41
CA GLU A 267 -2.60 3.52 2.52
C GLU A 267 -1.31 3.83 3.31
N GLY A 268 -1.27 3.40 4.58
CA GLY A 268 -0.13 3.66 5.48
C GLY A 268 0.06 5.14 5.81
N HIS A 269 -0.97 5.97 5.66
CA HIS A 269 -0.91 7.38 6.01
C HIS A 269 -1.12 7.59 7.52
N TYR A 270 -0.29 8.43 8.12
CA TYR A 270 -0.40 8.88 9.51
C TYR A 270 -0.51 10.40 9.56
N PRO A 271 -1.71 10.96 9.32
CA PRO A 271 -1.93 12.39 9.32
C PRO A 271 -1.66 13.01 10.71
N LEU A 272 -1.02 14.18 10.74
CA LEU A 272 -0.71 14.87 11.99
C LEU A 272 -1.95 15.17 12.82
N TYR A 273 -3.09 15.50 12.20
CA TYR A 273 -4.31 15.78 12.95
C TYR A 273 -4.82 14.57 13.73
N LYS A 274 -4.64 13.35 13.20
CA LYS A 274 -4.99 12.12 13.93
C LYS A 274 -3.95 11.84 15.02
N LEU A 275 -2.67 11.88 14.65
CA LEU A 275 -1.56 11.59 15.56
C LEU A 275 -1.52 12.51 16.79
N LEU A 276 -1.67 13.82 16.59
CA LEU A 276 -1.56 14.80 17.68
C LEU A 276 -2.82 14.87 18.54
N ASN A 277 -4.01 14.64 17.98
CA ASN A 277 -5.26 14.63 18.75
C ASN A 277 -5.42 13.35 19.58
N TYR A 278 -4.85 12.22 19.13
CA TYR A 278 -4.84 10.97 19.89
C TYR A 278 -4.28 11.15 21.30
N LYS A 279 -3.28 12.02 21.47
CA LYS A 279 -2.67 12.28 22.79
C LYS A 279 -3.55 13.15 23.71
N ILE A 280 -4.48 13.94 23.17
CA ILE A 280 -5.39 14.79 23.97
C ILE A 280 -6.42 13.94 24.74
N LEU A 281 -6.65 12.69 24.33
CA LEU A 281 -7.54 11.77 25.03
C LEU A 281 -6.87 11.06 26.23
N TYR A 282 -5.55 11.19 26.40
CA TYR A 282 -4.77 10.46 27.41
C TYR A 282 -3.76 11.33 28.17
N SER A 283 -3.94 12.66 28.16
CA SER A 283 -3.21 13.63 28.98
C SER A 283 -4.19 14.45 29.80
#